data_AF-A0A522THY2-F1
#
_entry.id   AF-A0A522THY2-F1
#
_cell.length_a   1.000
_cell.length_b   1.000
_cell.length_c   1.000
_cell.angle_alpha   90.00
_cell.angle_beta   90.00
_cell.angle_gamma   90.00
#
_symmetry.space_group_name_H-M   'P 1'
#
loop_
_entity.id
_entity.type
_entity.pdbx_description
1 polymer ?
#
loop_
_entity_poly.entity_id
_entity_poly.type
_entity_poly.pdbx_seq_one_letter_code
_entity_poly.pdbx_strand_id
1 'polypeptide(L)' 'MSRTVRATAAIEVGQRYVLAYPDRQVTVDVRAVVPAGRGETVHFVPASGGYYPGRMAGSEFGRIAHRAVP' A
#
# COMPACT_ATOMS: atom_id res chain seq x y z
N MET A 1 0.42 -5.57 26.90
CA MET A 1 1.39 -6.04 25.87
C MET A 1 0.63 -6.28 24.57
N SER A 2 0.49 -5.26 23.74
CA SER A 2 -0.31 -5.35 22.50
C SER A 2 0.52 -6.05 21.44
N ARG A 3 0.20 -7.32 21.19
CA ARG A 3 0.79 -8.16 20.16
C ARG A 3 0.24 -7.66 18.81
N THR A 4 1.01 -6.82 18.11
CA THR A 4 0.67 -6.33 16.77
C THR A 4 0.62 -7.53 15.82
N VAL A 5 -0.58 -8.02 15.56
CA VAL A 5 -0.83 -9.06 14.56
C VAL A 5 -0.54 -8.43 13.20
N ARG A 6 0.64 -8.75 12.63
CA ARG A 6 0.91 -8.54 11.20
C ARG A 6 0.03 -9.49 10.40
N ALA A 7 -1.27 -9.19 10.34
CA ALA A 7 -2.10 -9.72 9.29
C ALA A 7 -1.63 -9.02 8.02
N THR A 8 -0.96 -9.76 7.13
CA THR A 8 -0.97 -9.44 5.69
C THR A 8 -2.42 -9.55 5.24
N ALA A 9 -3.25 -8.59 5.62
CA ALA A 9 -4.56 -8.41 5.03
C ALA A 9 -4.35 -8.23 3.52
N ALA A 10 -5.17 -8.89 2.71
CA ALA A 10 -5.13 -8.72 1.27
C ALA A 10 -5.16 -7.22 0.92
N ILE A 11 -4.37 -6.80 -0.06
CA ILE A 11 -4.31 -5.40 -0.47
C ILE A 11 -5.62 -5.08 -1.17
N GLU A 12 -6.43 -4.22 -0.56
CA GLU A 12 -7.79 -3.92 -1.03
C GLU A 12 -7.77 -2.69 -1.96
N VAL A 13 -8.36 -2.83 -3.15
CA VAL A 13 -8.55 -1.71 -4.08
C VAL A 13 -9.56 -0.70 -3.51
N GLY A 14 -9.28 0.59 -3.66
CA GLY A 14 -10.09 1.68 -3.12
C GLY A 14 -9.82 1.99 -1.64
N GLN A 15 -8.95 1.23 -0.99
CA GLN A 15 -8.53 1.51 0.39
C GLN A 15 -7.32 2.42 0.46
N ARG A 16 -7.24 3.13 1.58
CA ARG A 16 -6.15 4.03 1.92
C ARG A 16 -5.11 3.34 2.78
N TYR A 17 -3.85 3.53 2.41
CA TYR A 17 -2.70 2.99 3.10
C TYR A 17 -1.68 4.10 3.37
N VAL A 18 -0.89 3.90 4.42
CA VAL A 18 0.32 4.69 4.68
C VAL A 18 1.52 3.83 4.30
N LEU A 19 2.31 4.30 3.34
CA LEU A 19 3.61 3.72 2.99
C LEU A 19 4.67 4.31 3.93
N ALA A 20 5.27 3.45 4.76
CA ALA A 20 6.33 3.83 5.68
C ALA A 20 7.71 3.56 5.04
N TYR A 21 8.25 4.57 4.36
CA TYR A 21 9.64 4.55 3.91
C TYR A 21 10.59 4.90 5.07
N PRO A 22 11.89 4.57 4.97
CA PRO A 22 12.85 4.86 6.05
C PRO A 22 12.96 6.35 6.43
N ASP A 23 12.75 7.24 5.46
CA ASP A 23 12.93 8.70 5.57
C ASP A 23 11.61 9.48 5.62
N ARG A 24 10.48 8.86 5.25
CA ARG A 24 9.18 9.54 5.15
C ARG A 24 8.00 8.59 5.17
N GLN A 25 6.83 9.11 5.51
CA GLN A 25 5.56 8.42 5.37
C GLN A 25 4.71 9.09 4.30
N VAL A 26 4.09 8.29 3.43
CA VAL A 26 3.23 8.78 2.34
C VAL A 26 1.88 8.09 2.40
N THR A 27 0.81 8.88 2.47
CA THR A 27 -0.55 8.33 2.40
C THR A 27 -0.96 8.17 0.95
N VAL A 28 -1.44 6.98 0.59
CA VAL A 28 -1.80 6.61 -0.78
C VAL A 28 -3.15 5.89 -0.82
N ASP A 29 -3.86 6.05 -1.92
CA ASP A 29 -5.08 5.30 -2.23
C ASP A 29 -4.75 4.24 -3.29
N VAL A 30 -5.04 2.97 -2.98
CA VAL A 30 -4.84 1.86 -3.93
C VAL A 30 -5.90 1.95 -5.03
N ARG A 31 -5.46 1.97 -6.29
CA ARG A 31 -6.33 2.13 -7.47
C ARG A 31 -6.51 0.83 -8.25
N ALA A 32 -5.51 -0.04 -8.25
CA ALA A 32 -5.61 -1.35 -8.87
C ALA A 32 -4.57 -2.31 -8.29
N VAL A 33 -4.87 -3.61 -8.35
CA VAL A 33 -3.92 -4.69 -8.13
C VAL A 33 -3.98 -5.57 -9.37
N VAL A 34 -2.85 -5.67 -10.08
CA VAL A 34 -2.79 -6.33 -11.39
C VAL A 34 -1.85 -7.54 -11.30
N PRO A 35 -2.23 -8.72 -11.82
CA PRO A 35 -1.34 -9.86 -11.91
C PRO A 35 -0.06 -9.52 -12.70
N ALA A 36 1.11 -9.88 -12.16
CA ALA A 36 2.41 -9.62 -12.76
C ALA A 36 3.32 -10.85 -12.63
N GLY A 37 3.31 -11.72 -13.63
CA GLY A 37 4.09 -12.96 -13.65
C GLY A 37 3.72 -13.89 -12.49
N ARG A 38 4.67 -14.13 -11.58
CA ARG A 38 4.46 -14.96 -10.37
C ARG A 38 3.90 -14.17 -9.16
N GLY A 39 3.53 -12.91 -9.31
CA GLY A 39 3.01 -12.08 -8.23
C GLY A 39 2.00 -11.06 -8.71
N GLU A 40 1.91 -9.94 -8.00
CA GLU A 40 1.00 -8.84 -8.28
C GLU A 40 1.73 -7.50 -8.23
N THR A 41 1.22 -6.52 -8.98
CA THR A 41 1.66 -5.12 -8.95
C THR A 41 0.51 -4.26 -8.42
N VAL A 42 0.81 -3.47 -7.40
CA VAL A 42 -0.12 -2.53 -6.79
C VAL A 42 0.09 -1.16 -7.41
N HIS A 43 -0.99 -0.61 -7.96
CA HIS A 43 -1.06 0.74 -8.48
C HIS A 43 -1.75 1.64 -7.45
N PHE A 44 -1.13 2.76 -7.12
CA PHE A 44 -1.65 3.67 -6.10
C PHE A 44 -1.41 5.14 -6.48
N VAL A 45 -2.15 6.04 -5.85
CA VAL A 45 -2.01 7.49 -6.02
C VAL A 45 -1.83 8.16 -4.66
N PRO A 46 -1.02 9.22 -4.53
CA PRO A 46 -0.93 9.98 -3.29
C PRO A 46 -2.28 10.59 -2.88
N ALA A 47 -2.67 10.43 -1.62
CA ALA A 47 -3.94 10.95 -1.09
C ALA A 47 -3.97 12.49 -0.98
N SER A 48 -2.80 13.13 -0.86
CA SER A 48 -2.65 14.58 -0.72
C SER A 48 -2.85 15.37 -2.03
N GLY A 49 -3.35 14.73 -3.09
CA GLY A 49 -3.51 15.38 -4.39
C GLY A 49 -2.19 15.51 -5.12
N GLY A 50 -1.74 14.43 -5.75
CA GLY A 50 -0.57 14.42 -6.63
C GLY A 50 -0.89 13.67 -7.92
N TYR A 51 -0.46 14.21 -9.06
CA TYR A 51 -0.73 13.66 -10.39
C TYR A 51 0.06 12.39 -10.72
N TYR A 52 0.98 11.95 -9.84
CA TYR A 52 1.92 10.88 -10.14
C TYR A 52 1.44 9.54 -9.56
N PRO A 53 0.90 8.64 -10.41
CA PRO A 53 0.59 7.29 -10.00
C PRO A 53 1.88 6.51 -9.72
N GLY A 54 1.93 5.87 -8.56
CA GLY A 54 2.98 4.92 -8.19
C GLY A 54 2.59 3.49 -8.56
N ARG A 55 3.59 2.65 -8.83
CA ARG A 55 3.43 1.20 -8.95
C ARG A 55 4.53 0.48 -8.18
N MET A 56 4.17 -0.61 -7.50
CA MET A 56 5.10 -1.38 -6.66
C MET A 56 4.68 -2.86 -6.64
N ALA A 57 5.63 -3.78 -6.43
CA ALA A 57 5.29 -5.19 -6.24
C ALA A 57 4.42 -5.36 -4.99
N GLY A 58 3.38 -6.20 -5.04
CA GLY A 58 2.47 -6.41 -3.90
C GLY A 58 3.17 -6.93 -2.66
N SER A 59 4.22 -7.74 -2.82
CA SER A 59 5.05 -8.21 -1.70
C SER A 59 5.84 -7.09 -1.03
N GLU A 60 6.26 -6.06 -1.77
CA GLU A 60 6.94 -4.88 -1.23
C GLU A 60 5.93 -3.93 -0.59
N PHE A 61 4.80 -3.69 -1.27
CA PHE A 61 3.70 -2.89 -0.74
C PHE A 61 3.23 -3.47 0.61
N GLY A 62 2.93 -4.76 0.69
CA GLY A 62 2.50 -5.41 1.94
C GLY A 62 3.53 -5.41 3.08
N ARG A 63 4.81 -5.15 2.79
CA ARG A 63 5.85 -5.02 3.83
C ARG A 63 5.87 -3.62 4.46
N ILE A 64 5.65 -2.59 3.66
CA ILE A 64 5.82 -1.18 4.07
C ILE A 64 4.48 -0.46 4.29
N ALA A 65 3.39 -1.02 3.77
CA ALA A 65 2.06 -0.44 3.87
C ALA A 65 1.36 -0.86 5.15
N HIS A 66 0.74 0.11 5.81
CA HIS A 66 -0.19 -0.11 6.90
C HIS A 66 -1.54 0.48 6.51
N ARG A 67 -2.64 -0.24 6.79
CA ARG A 67 -3.99 0.28 6.53
C ARG A 67 -4.17 1.54 7.37
N ALA A 68 -4.56 2.65 6.74
CA ALA A 68 -4.94 3.83 7.48
C ALA A 68 -6.24 3.50 8.22
N VAL A 69 -6.17 3.36 9.53
CA VAL A 69 -7.37 3.25 10.37
C VAL A 69 -7.92 4.66 10.53
N PRO A 70 -9.19 4.93 10.17
CA PRO A 70 -9.82 6.22 10.42
C PRO A 70 -9.89 6.55 11.92
#